data_AF-A0A1F4X8H4-F1
#
_entry.id   AF-A0A1F4X8H4-F1
#
_cell.length_a   1.000
_cell.length_b   1.000
_cell.length_c   1.000
_cell.angle_alpha   90.00
_cell.angle_beta   90.00
_cell.angle_gamma   90.00
#
_symmetry.space_group_name_H-M   'P 1'
#
loop_
_entity.id
_entity.type
_entity.pdbx_description
1 polymer ?
#
loop_
_entity_poly.entity_id
_entity_poly.type
_entity_poly.pdbx_seq_one_letter_code
_entity_poly.pdbx_strand_id
1 'polypeptide(L)'
;MLETIQETSMSLSATDIFLTSTLPDVLKTVLSLPVALIVLALIFREEIAELIPRIKKVNLPGGSSLEQTQATDGKDIDDSAEVKALLTQTKAENEAFKEVVTQQNQTLLELIDRLNLFEFNYLDTFLVLKTKAILLDLYKIGAIKKSDFFEKYPVISTIEKEAVLKALKDAFLLIENNDILHVTPRGELYLQHIQYL
;
A
#
# COMPACT_ATOMS: atom_id res chain seq x y z
N MET A 1 -4.87 35.78 61.17
CA MET A 1 -4.53 37.05 60.50
C MET A 1 -3.93 36.64 59.16
N LEU A 2 -4.70 36.69 58.05
CA LEU A 2 -4.97 37.89 57.22
C LEU A 2 -3.62 38.44 56.72
N GLU A 3 -3.30 38.64 55.44
CA GLU A 3 -4.03 38.87 54.18
C GLU A 3 -2.89 38.95 53.10
N THR A 4 -2.98 38.33 51.92
CA THR A 4 -3.59 38.87 50.68
C THR A 4 -2.60 39.61 49.76
N ILE A 5 -2.36 38.98 48.59
CA ILE A 5 -2.26 39.54 47.23
C ILE A 5 -1.11 40.51 46.90
N GLN A 6 -0.26 40.10 45.95
CA GLN A 6 -0.18 40.79 44.63
C GLN A 6 0.55 39.94 43.59
N GLU A 7 -0.25 39.12 42.89
CA GLU A 7 0.00 38.84 41.47
C GLU A 7 -0.26 40.14 40.69
N THR A 8 0.70 40.60 39.88
CA THR A 8 0.43 41.60 38.85
C THR A 8 1.34 41.36 37.65
N SER A 9 0.78 40.60 36.71
CA SER A 9 0.86 40.78 35.26
C SER A 9 2.24 40.92 34.59
N MET A 10 2.70 39.83 34.00
CA MET A 10 3.28 39.85 32.65
C MET A 10 2.60 38.77 31.81
N SER A 11 1.38 39.04 31.36
CA SER A 11 0.76 38.30 30.26
C SER A 11 1.32 38.82 28.94
N LEU A 12 2.55 38.43 28.61
CA LEU A 12 2.99 38.44 27.22
C LEU A 12 2.31 37.24 26.54
N SER A 13 1.18 37.56 25.91
CA SER A 13 0.40 36.76 24.97
C SER A 13 1.30 35.83 24.14
N ALA A 14 1.37 34.56 24.52
CA ALA A 14 2.04 33.49 23.76
C ALA A 14 1.41 33.27 22.37
N THR A 15 0.23 33.86 22.15
CA THR A 15 -0.51 33.85 20.88
C THR A 15 0.13 34.69 19.78
N ASP A 16 0.88 35.75 20.12
CA ASP A 16 1.46 36.64 19.08
C ASP A 16 2.76 36.09 18.46
N ILE A 17 3.45 35.17 19.15
CA ILE A 17 4.69 34.53 18.65
C ILE A 17 4.38 33.33 17.73
N PHE A 18 3.22 32.69 17.91
CA PHE A 18 2.87 31.47 17.16
C PHE A 18 2.30 31.75 15.76
N LEU A 19 1.75 32.95 15.54
CA LEU A 19 1.15 33.34 14.25
C LEU A 19 2.17 33.84 13.22
N THR A 20 3.35 34.28 13.65
CA THR A 20 4.36 34.87 12.75
C THR A 20 5.27 33.84 12.07
N SER A 21 5.41 32.63 12.63
CA SER A 21 6.27 31.56 12.08
C SER A 21 5.54 30.58 11.16
N THR A 22 4.22 30.52 11.22
CA THR A 22 3.41 29.50 10.51
C THR A 22 2.83 29.99 9.18
N LEU A 23 2.63 31.31 9.03
CA LEU A 23 2.08 31.91 7.81
C LEU A 23 2.92 31.65 6.52
N PRO A 24 4.26 31.81 6.51
CA PRO A 24 5.03 31.63 5.28
C PRO A 24 5.08 30.17 4.81
N ASP A 25 5.00 29.20 5.72
CA ASP A 25 5.09 27.78 5.38
C ASP A 25 3.75 27.18 4.93
N VAL A 26 2.63 27.65 5.49
CA VAL A 26 1.30 27.30 4.98
C VAL A 26 1.10 27.89 3.58
N LEU A 27 1.56 29.13 3.34
CA LEU A 27 1.44 29.75 2.02
C LEU A 27 2.25 29.01 0.95
N LYS A 28 3.47 28.56 1.27
CA LYS A 28 4.28 27.72 0.37
C LYS A 28 3.59 26.40 0.05
N THR A 29 2.99 25.76 1.06
CA THR A 29 2.32 24.46 0.91
C THR A 29 1.05 24.57 0.06
N VAL A 30 0.27 25.64 0.26
CA VAL A 30 -0.95 25.91 -0.52
C VAL A 30 -0.63 26.31 -1.95
N LEU A 31 0.46 27.06 -2.20
CA LEU A 31 0.92 27.37 -3.56
C LEU A 31 1.63 26.20 -4.24
N SER A 32 2.30 25.31 -3.51
CA SER A 32 3.03 24.19 -4.11
C SER A 32 2.13 23.11 -4.69
N LEU A 33 0.94 22.93 -4.12
CA LEU A 33 -0.02 21.92 -4.57
C LEU A 33 -0.53 22.16 -6.01
N PRO A 34 -1.04 23.35 -6.40
CA PRO A 34 -1.46 23.59 -7.78
C PRO A 34 -0.29 23.55 -8.77
N VAL A 35 0.91 23.99 -8.37
CA VAL A 35 2.12 23.94 -9.22
C VAL A 35 2.52 22.48 -9.48
N ALA A 36 2.52 21.63 -8.45
CA ALA A 36 2.80 20.21 -8.60
C ALA A 36 1.78 19.52 -9.50
N LEU A 37 0.49 19.86 -9.40
CA LEU A 37 -0.56 19.33 -10.28
C LEU A 37 -0.38 19.76 -11.74
N ILE A 38 0.04 21.00 -12.00
CA ILE A 38 0.31 21.47 -13.36
C ILE A 38 1.54 20.75 -13.94
N VAL A 39 2.61 20.58 -13.16
CA VAL A 39 3.80 19.84 -13.59
C VAL A 39 3.46 18.37 -13.86
N LEU A 40 2.67 17.74 -13.01
CA LEU A 40 2.16 16.39 -13.21
C LEU A 40 1.33 16.33 -14.51
N ALA A 41 0.39 17.25 -14.72
CA ALA A 41 -0.43 17.28 -15.93
C ALA A 41 0.40 17.51 -17.21
N LEU A 42 1.53 18.22 -17.14
CA LEU A 42 2.44 18.41 -18.26
C LEU A 42 3.25 17.15 -18.57
N ILE A 43 3.75 16.45 -17.55
CA ILE A 43 4.50 15.19 -17.70
C ILE A 43 3.58 14.10 -18.26
N PHE A 44 2.36 14.03 -17.76
CA PHE A 44 1.36 13.03 -18.17
C PHE A 44 0.49 13.49 -19.34
N ARG A 45 0.80 14.62 -19.98
CA ARG A 45 0.00 15.16 -21.10
C ARG A 45 -0.07 14.18 -22.27
N GLU A 46 1.03 13.50 -22.57
CA GLU A 46 1.12 12.54 -23.67
C GLU A 46 0.32 11.27 -23.35
N GLU A 47 0.42 10.76 -22.12
CA GLU A 47 -0.34 9.58 -21.67
C GLU A 47 -1.86 9.85 -21.59
N ILE A 48 -2.27 11.01 -21.06
CA ILE A 48 -3.70 11.39 -20.99
C ILE A 48 -4.28 11.60 -22.39
N ALA A 49 -3.50 12.12 -23.34
CA ALA A 49 -3.94 12.31 -24.72
C ALA A 49 -4.24 10.97 -25.43
N GLU A 50 -3.58 9.88 -25.06
CA GLU A 50 -3.89 8.53 -25.55
C GLU A 50 -5.11 7.89 -24.86
N LEU A 51 -5.40 8.28 -23.61
CA LEU A 51 -6.56 7.81 -22.84
C LEU A 51 -7.89 8.46 -23.28
N ILE A 52 -7.89 9.73 -23.67
CA ILE A 52 -9.09 10.45 -24.12
C ILE A 52 -9.81 9.77 -25.31
N PRO A 53 -9.14 9.37 -26.41
CA PRO A 53 -9.82 8.70 -27.52
C PRO A 53 -10.32 7.29 -27.16
N ARG A 54 -9.74 6.64 -26.13
CA ARG A 54 -10.22 5.34 -25.63
C ARG A 54 -11.52 5.50 -24.84
N ILE A 55 -11.64 6.52 -23.99
CA ILE A 55 -12.88 6.80 -23.25
C ILE A 55 -14.01 7.21 -24.21
N LYS A 56 -13.71 7.96 -25.28
CA LYS A 56 -14.70 8.34 -26.30
C LYS A 56 -15.17 7.17 -27.18
N LYS A 57 -14.40 6.07 -27.26
CA LYS A 57 -14.77 4.83 -27.95
C LYS A 57 -15.54 3.85 -27.08
N VAL A 58 -15.62 4.08 -25.78
CA VAL A 58 -16.59 3.39 -24.92
C VAL A 58 -17.94 4.08 -25.12
N ASN A 59 -18.56 3.81 -26.27
CA ASN A 59 -20.01 3.88 -26.37
C ASN A 59 -20.55 2.97 -25.27
N LEU A 60 -20.99 3.55 -24.16
CA LEU A 60 -21.82 2.87 -23.17
C LEU A 60 -22.99 2.22 -23.93
N PRO A 61 -23.03 0.88 -24.07
CA PRO A 61 -24.22 0.22 -24.58
C PRO A 61 -25.22 0.19 -23.41
N GLY A 62 -25.92 1.31 -23.20
CA GLY A 62 -26.77 1.43 -22.02
C GLY A 62 -27.66 2.67 -21.95
N GLY A 63 -27.75 3.47 -23.00
CA GLY A 63 -28.70 4.58 -23.09
C GLY A 63 -29.58 4.43 -24.31
N SER A 64 -30.87 4.17 -24.10
CA SER A 64 -31.96 4.05 -25.10
C SER A 64 -32.26 2.64 -25.60
N SER A 65 -33.19 1.95 -24.92
CA SER A 65 -34.45 1.43 -25.50
C SER A 65 -35.18 0.58 -24.46
N LEU A 66 -35.97 1.24 -23.62
CA LEU A 66 -37.13 0.64 -22.97
C LEU A 66 -38.18 0.46 -24.06
N GLU A 67 -38.16 -0.68 -24.76
CA GLU A 67 -39.27 -1.22 -25.54
C GLU A 67 -38.81 -2.55 -26.14
N GLN A 68 -38.96 -3.65 -25.39
CA GLN A 68 -39.01 -4.97 -26.01
C GLN A 68 -40.27 -5.66 -25.54
N THR A 69 -41.32 -5.36 -26.30
CA THR A 69 -42.58 -6.09 -26.43
C THR A 69 -42.32 -7.60 -26.42
N GLN A 70 -42.68 -8.27 -25.33
CA GLN A 70 -42.87 -9.72 -25.34
C GLN A 70 -44.17 -10.03 -26.09
N ALA A 71 -44.05 -10.34 -27.38
CA ALA A 71 -45.10 -11.00 -28.14
C ALA A 71 -44.48 -11.82 -29.27
N THR A 72 -44.44 -13.14 -29.08
CA THR A 72 -44.56 -14.21 -30.10
C THR A 72 -44.37 -15.52 -29.34
N ASP A 73 -45.44 -16.22 -28.96
CA ASP A 73 -46.30 -17.06 -29.80
C ASP A 73 -45.55 -18.28 -30.34
N GLY A 74 -46.11 -19.46 -30.05
CA GLY A 74 -45.45 -20.75 -30.12
C GLY A 74 -44.94 -21.08 -31.52
N LYS A 75 -43.67 -21.47 -31.61
CA LYS A 75 -43.15 -22.28 -32.70
C LYS A 75 -42.06 -23.20 -32.17
N ASP A 76 -42.34 -24.50 -32.25
CA ASP A 76 -41.36 -25.56 -32.14
C ASP A 76 -40.19 -25.25 -33.07
N ILE A 77 -38.99 -25.10 -32.51
CA ILE A 77 -37.75 -25.08 -33.27
C ILE A 77 -36.83 -26.15 -32.70
N ASP A 78 -36.78 -27.24 -33.48
CA ASP A 78 -35.76 -28.28 -33.48
C ASP A 78 -34.38 -27.66 -33.76
N ASP A 79 -33.70 -27.15 -32.75
CA ASP A 79 -32.34 -26.58 -32.87
C ASP A 79 -31.37 -27.15 -31.83
N SER A 80 -31.18 -28.47 -31.87
CA SER A 80 -30.12 -29.14 -31.11
C SER A 80 -28.71 -28.79 -31.62
N ALA A 81 -28.58 -28.33 -32.86
CA ALA A 81 -27.30 -27.99 -33.50
C ALA A 81 -26.81 -26.57 -33.16
N GLU A 82 -27.69 -25.56 -33.20
CA GLU A 82 -27.32 -24.18 -32.85
C GLU A 82 -27.02 -24.01 -31.35
N VAL A 83 -27.80 -24.67 -30.48
CA VAL A 83 -27.54 -24.65 -29.03
C VAL A 83 -26.21 -25.34 -28.69
N LYS A 84 -25.84 -26.41 -29.39
CA LYS A 84 -24.53 -27.06 -29.23
C LYS A 84 -23.39 -26.20 -29.75
N ALA A 85 -23.55 -25.53 -30.89
CA ALA A 85 -22.54 -24.63 -31.44
C ALA A 85 -22.25 -23.45 -30.49
N LEU A 86 -23.31 -22.82 -29.95
CA LEU A 86 -23.22 -21.76 -28.95
C LEU A 86 -22.53 -22.25 -27.67
N LEU A 87 -22.88 -23.43 -27.14
CA LEU A 87 -22.25 -23.99 -25.94
C LEU A 87 -20.75 -24.30 -26.13
N THR A 88 -20.36 -24.70 -27.35
CA THR A 88 -18.96 -25.04 -27.67
C THR A 88 -18.13 -23.77 -27.84
N GLN A 89 -18.71 -22.74 -28.47
CA GLN A 89 -18.09 -21.42 -28.60
C GLN A 89 -17.94 -20.72 -27.24
N THR A 90 -18.97 -20.73 -26.39
CA THR A 90 -18.89 -20.17 -25.04
C THR A 90 -17.88 -20.92 -24.17
N LYS A 91 -17.71 -22.24 -24.34
CA LYS A 91 -16.64 -23.00 -23.65
C LYS A 91 -15.24 -22.61 -24.11
N ALA A 92 -15.04 -22.45 -25.42
CA ALA A 92 -13.74 -22.05 -25.97
C ALA A 92 -13.36 -20.62 -25.57
N GLU A 93 -14.32 -19.70 -25.54
CA GLU A 93 -14.11 -18.32 -25.06
C GLU A 93 -13.81 -18.27 -23.55
N ASN A 94 -14.40 -19.17 -22.75
CA ASN A 94 -14.16 -19.27 -21.31
C ASN A 94 -12.78 -19.91 -20.99
N GLU A 95 -12.31 -20.85 -21.82
CA GLU A 95 -10.96 -21.41 -21.74
C GLU A 95 -9.91 -20.36 -22.13
N ALA A 96 -10.11 -19.62 -23.22
CA ALA A 96 -9.23 -18.52 -23.62
C ALA A 96 -9.20 -17.38 -22.59
N PHE A 97 -10.35 -17.05 -21.97
CA PHE A 97 -10.42 -16.08 -20.88
C PHE A 97 -9.66 -16.57 -19.64
N LYS A 98 -9.79 -17.85 -19.27
CA LYS A 98 -9.01 -18.46 -18.18
C LYS A 98 -7.52 -18.43 -18.47
N GLU A 99 -7.10 -18.68 -19.71
CA GLU A 99 -5.68 -18.65 -20.09
C GLU A 99 -5.11 -17.23 -20.01
N VAL A 100 -5.85 -16.23 -20.50
CA VAL A 100 -5.47 -14.80 -20.37
C VAL A 100 -5.41 -14.37 -18.89
N VAL A 101 -6.37 -14.79 -18.06
CA VAL A 101 -6.36 -14.51 -16.61
C VAL A 101 -5.18 -15.21 -15.94
N THR A 102 -4.83 -16.43 -16.36
CA THR A 102 -3.69 -17.17 -15.81
C THR A 102 -2.36 -16.51 -16.19
N GLN A 103 -2.20 -16.07 -17.44
CA GLN A 103 -1.01 -15.35 -17.91
C GLN A 103 -0.88 -13.96 -17.26
N GLN A 104 -2.01 -13.24 -17.06
CA GLN A 104 -2.00 -11.98 -16.31
C GLN A 104 -1.61 -12.20 -14.86
N ASN A 105 -2.14 -13.24 -14.20
CA ASN A 105 -1.76 -13.57 -12.84
C ASN A 105 -0.27 -13.93 -12.71
N GLN A 106 0.29 -14.69 -13.66
CA GLN A 106 1.73 -14.97 -13.69
C GLN A 106 2.56 -13.69 -13.85
N THR A 107 2.16 -12.81 -14.76
CA THR A 107 2.84 -11.53 -14.99
C THR A 107 2.78 -10.62 -13.74
N LEU A 108 1.65 -10.60 -13.03
CA LEU A 108 1.50 -9.85 -11.78
C LEU A 108 2.38 -10.43 -10.67
N LEU A 109 2.45 -11.76 -10.55
CA LEU A 109 3.33 -12.42 -9.58
C LEU A 109 4.80 -12.11 -9.86
N GLU A 110 5.24 -12.20 -11.12
CA GLU A 110 6.61 -11.84 -11.50
C GLU A 110 6.94 -10.36 -11.20
N LEU A 111 5.97 -9.46 -11.40
CA LEU A 111 6.16 -8.05 -11.11
C LEU A 111 6.26 -7.78 -9.60
N ILE A 112 5.46 -8.47 -8.80
CA ILE A 112 5.52 -8.43 -7.33
C ILE A 112 6.87 -8.97 -6.84
N ASP A 113 7.35 -10.08 -7.40
CA ASP A 113 8.65 -10.66 -7.02
C ASP A 113 9.81 -9.71 -7.34
N ARG A 114 9.77 -9.05 -8.49
CA ARG A 114 10.78 -8.03 -8.85
C ARG A 114 10.73 -6.82 -7.92
N LEU A 115 9.53 -6.36 -7.55
CA LEU A 115 9.36 -5.25 -6.62
C LEU A 115 9.90 -5.61 -5.23
N ASN A 116 9.57 -6.80 -4.74
CA ASN A 116 10.08 -7.33 -3.47
C ASN A 116 11.60 -7.43 -3.49
N LEU A 117 12.19 -7.91 -4.60
CA LEU A 117 13.65 -8.00 -4.74
C LEU A 117 14.33 -6.63 -4.65
N PHE A 118 13.79 -5.62 -5.34
CA PHE A 118 14.33 -4.26 -5.27
C PHE A 118 14.21 -3.69 -3.85
N GLU A 119 13.04 -3.85 -3.22
CA GLU A 119 12.79 -3.38 -1.87
C GLU A 119 13.68 -4.08 -0.83
N PHE A 120 13.89 -5.39 -0.95
CA PHE A 120 14.75 -6.14 -0.05
C PHE A 120 16.22 -5.79 -0.23
N ASN A 121 16.68 -5.53 -1.45
CA ASN A 121 18.04 -5.02 -1.68
C ASN A 121 18.23 -3.62 -1.10
N TYR A 122 17.21 -2.76 -1.21
CA TYR A 122 17.22 -1.46 -0.56
C TYR A 122 17.31 -1.63 0.96
N LEU A 123 16.41 -2.40 1.55
CA LEU A 123 16.42 -2.72 2.98
C LEU A 123 17.77 -3.28 3.42
N ASP A 124 18.36 -4.19 2.66
CA ASP A 124 19.66 -4.78 2.99
C ASP A 124 20.79 -3.74 3.04
N THR A 125 20.73 -2.71 2.21
CA THR A 125 21.70 -1.62 2.18
C THR A 125 21.59 -0.70 3.40
N PHE A 126 20.38 -0.46 3.91
CA PHE A 126 20.13 0.48 5.00
C PHE A 126 20.03 -0.18 6.39
N LEU A 127 19.68 -1.45 6.46
CA LEU A 127 19.63 -2.20 7.72
C LEU A 127 21.05 -2.53 8.18
N VAL A 128 21.37 -2.11 9.41
CA VAL A 128 22.64 -2.43 10.04
C VAL A 128 22.70 -3.94 10.34
N LEU A 129 23.89 -4.53 10.22
CA LEU A 129 24.12 -5.96 10.43
C LEU A 129 23.54 -6.49 11.76
N LYS A 130 23.68 -5.71 12.85
CA LYS A 130 23.10 -6.06 14.16
C LYS A 130 21.58 -6.18 14.10
N THR A 131 20.90 -5.27 13.42
CA THR A 131 19.44 -5.29 13.25
C THR A 131 18.99 -6.53 12.49
N LYS A 132 19.73 -6.92 11.43
CA LYS A 132 19.48 -8.16 10.69
C LYS A 132 19.66 -9.40 11.57
N ALA A 133 20.73 -9.44 12.37
CA ALA A 133 21.00 -10.55 13.30
C ALA A 133 19.90 -10.69 14.37
N ILE A 134 19.42 -9.56 14.91
CA ILE A 134 18.30 -9.53 15.86
C ILE A 134 17.02 -10.04 15.20
N LEU A 135 16.71 -9.60 13.97
CA LEU A 135 15.55 -10.10 13.24
C LEU A 135 15.61 -11.62 13.02
N LEU A 136 16.79 -12.14 12.65
CA LEU A 136 17.01 -13.57 12.47
C LEU A 136 16.83 -14.35 13.79
N ASP A 137 17.33 -13.83 14.90
CA ASP A 137 17.14 -14.47 16.21
C ASP A 137 15.67 -14.42 16.64
N LEU A 138 14.98 -13.30 16.44
CA LEU A 138 13.54 -13.17 16.69
C LEU A 138 12.71 -14.15 15.86
N TYR A 139 13.08 -14.37 14.59
CA TYR A 139 12.44 -15.37 13.74
C TYR A 139 12.59 -16.79 14.30
N LYS A 140 13.78 -17.15 14.81
CA LYS A 140 14.02 -18.47 15.42
C LYS A 140 13.25 -18.67 16.72
N ILE A 141 13.01 -17.61 17.49
CA ILE A 141 12.20 -17.66 18.71
C ILE A 141 10.70 -17.72 18.38
N GLY A 142 10.30 -17.10 17.27
CA GLY A 142 8.91 -17.00 16.80
C GLY A 142 8.14 -15.87 17.48
N ALA A 143 8.05 -15.88 18.81
CA ALA A 143 7.35 -14.86 19.57
C ALA A 143 8.08 -14.58 20.89
N ILE A 144 8.29 -13.30 21.21
CA ILE A 144 8.94 -12.89 22.45
C ILE A 144 8.21 -11.71 23.06
N LYS A 145 8.08 -11.64 24.39
CA LYS A 145 7.60 -10.42 25.03
C LYS A 145 8.62 -9.31 24.87
N LYS A 146 8.16 -8.08 24.79
CA LYS A 146 9.04 -6.92 24.68
C LYS A 146 9.98 -6.81 25.89
N SER A 147 9.49 -7.03 27.11
CA SER A 147 10.34 -7.09 28.31
C SER A 147 11.52 -8.04 28.12
N ASP A 148 11.21 -9.26 27.68
CA ASP A 148 12.18 -10.35 27.54
C ASP A 148 13.17 -10.06 26.40
N PHE A 149 12.74 -9.32 25.37
CA PHE A 149 13.63 -8.78 24.35
C PHE A 149 14.68 -7.83 24.94
N PHE A 150 14.28 -6.90 25.82
CA PHE A 150 15.23 -5.98 26.44
C PHE A 150 16.24 -6.70 27.35
N GLU A 151 15.83 -7.79 27.98
CA GLU A 151 16.70 -8.63 28.80
C GLU A 151 17.65 -9.51 27.97
N LYS A 152 17.19 -10.05 26.83
CA LYS A 152 17.96 -10.97 25.99
C LYS A 152 19.21 -10.34 25.36
N TYR A 153 19.19 -9.03 25.11
CA TYR A 153 20.29 -8.32 24.45
C TYR A 153 21.01 -7.32 25.37
N PRO A 154 21.57 -7.72 26.53
CA PRO A 154 22.05 -6.79 27.55
C PRO A 154 23.23 -5.92 27.09
N VAL A 155 23.98 -6.36 26.07
CA VAL A 155 25.12 -5.65 25.49
C VAL A 155 24.71 -4.43 24.66
N ILE A 156 23.45 -4.39 24.22
CA ILE A 156 22.89 -3.29 23.41
C ILE A 156 22.26 -2.28 24.36
N SER A 157 22.55 -0.99 24.16
CA SER A 157 21.93 0.07 24.95
C SER A 157 20.40 0.09 24.77
N THR A 158 19.65 0.52 25.78
CA THR A 158 18.18 0.62 25.69
C THR A 158 17.74 1.47 24.49
N ILE A 159 18.45 2.57 24.22
CA ILE A 159 18.17 3.47 23.09
C ILE A 159 18.39 2.74 21.75
N GLU A 160 19.49 1.99 21.62
CA GLU A 160 19.77 1.22 20.40
C GLU A 160 18.75 0.10 20.21
N LYS A 161 18.30 -0.55 21.28
CA LYS A 161 17.20 -1.55 21.23
C LYS A 161 15.89 -0.96 20.73
N GLU A 162 15.51 0.21 21.23
CA GLU A 162 14.31 0.91 20.77
C GLU A 162 14.43 1.34 19.31
N ALA A 163 15.59 1.84 18.90
CA ALA A 163 15.86 2.19 17.51
C ALA A 163 15.78 0.97 16.57
N VAL A 164 16.32 -0.17 17.01
CA VAL A 164 16.22 -1.46 16.30
C VAL A 164 14.76 -1.87 16.15
N LEU A 165 13.99 -1.89 17.23
CA LEU A 165 12.57 -2.26 17.18
C LEU A 165 11.78 -1.30 16.29
N LYS A 166 12.03 0.00 16.41
CA LYS A 166 11.39 1.01 15.56
C LYS A 166 11.71 0.78 14.09
N ALA A 167 12.99 0.59 13.73
CA ALA A 167 13.39 0.35 12.34
C ALA A 167 12.73 -0.92 11.77
N LEU A 168 12.67 -2.01 12.54
CA LEU A 168 12.03 -3.25 12.11
C LEU A 168 10.51 -3.11 11.95
N LYS A 169 9.86 -2.34 12.83
CA LYS A 169 8.42 -2.05 12.74
C LYS A 169 8.09 -1.12 11.58
N ASP A 170 8.87 -0.05 11.39
CA ASP A 170 8.70 0.91 10.29
C ASP A 170 8.89 0.24 8.92
N ALA A 171 9.77 -0.76 8.84
CA ALA A 171 9.98 -1.58 7.63
C ALA A 171 8.93 -2.71 7.45
N PHE A 172 7.95 -2.82 8.35
CA PHE A 172 6.94 -3.88 8.40
C PHE A 172 7.52 -5.31 8.50
N LEU A 173 8.74 -5.46 9.02
CA LEU A 173 9.39 -6.76 9.24
C LEU A 173 8.99 -7.39 10.57
N LEU A 174 8.50 -6.56 11.49
CA LEU A 174 8.09 -6.94 12.83
C LEU A 174 6.77 -6.26 13.23
N ILE A 175 5.92 -6.97 13.94
CA ILE A 175 4.68 -6.45 14.52
C ILE A 175 4.67 -6.68 16.03
N GLU A 176 4.06 -5.76 16.76
CA GLU A 176 3.91 -5.82 18.22
C GLU A 176 2.42 -5.91 18.54
N ASN A 177 1.99 -7.05 19.08
CA ASN A 177 0.62 -7.31 19.49
C ASN A 177 0.60 -7.64 20.98
N ASN A 178 -0.09 -6.82 21.80
CA ASN A 178 -0.18 -7.02 23.25
C ASN A 178 1.18 -7.23 23.94
N ASP A 179 2.17 -6.40 23.60
CA ASP A 179 3.56 -6.49 24.09
C ASP A 179 4.33 -7.75 23.64
N ILE A 180 3.78 -8.52 22.70
CA ILE A 180 4.44 -9.66 22.08
C ILE A 180 4.93 -9.24 20.70
N LEU A 181 6.22 -9.41 20.47
CA LEU A 181 6.90 -9.15 19.22
C LEU A 181 6.84 -10.41 18.34
N HIS A 182 6.37 -10.24 17.11
CA HIS A 182 6.28 -11.29 16.10
C HIS A 182 6.93 -10.84 14.79
N VAL A 183 7.68 -11.74 14.16
CA VAL A 183 8.13 -11.52 12.79
C VAL A 183 6.93 -11.62 11.86
N THR A 184 6.80 -10.68 10.93
CA THR A 184 5.69 -10.67 9.96
C THR A 184 6.01 -11.62 8.80
N PRO A 185 5.02 -12.05 8.00
CA PRO A 185 5.28 -12.82 6.77
C PRO A 185 6.26 -12.11 5.83
N ARG A 186 6.23 -10.78 5.79
CA ARG A 186 7.18 -9.95 5.04
C ARG A 186 8.59 -10.02 5.62
N GLY A 187 8.72 -10.04 6.95
CA GLY A 187 9.98 -10.28 7.63
C GLY A 187 10.58 -11.65 7.30
N GLU A 188 9.75 -12.68 7.19
CA GLU A 188 10.19 -14.02 6.78
C GLU A 188 10.70 -14.04 5.33
N LEU A 189 9.97 -13.41 4.40
CA LEU A 189 10.40 -13.28 3.00
C LEU A 189 11.73 -12.52 2.88
N TYR A 190 11.90 -11.43 3.64
CA TYR A 190 13.17 -10.71 3.70
C TYR A 190 14.31 -11.59 4.23
N LEU A 191 14.07 -12.36 5.28
CA LEU A 191 15.07 -13.29 5.83
C LEU A 191 15.45 -14.39 4.83
N GLN A 192 14.49 -14.90 4.06
CA GLN A 192 14.76 -15.84 2.98
C GLN A 192 15.66 -15.19 1.92
N HIS A 193 15.34 -13.98 1.48
CA HIS A 193 16.13 -13.24 0.48
C HIS A 193 17.61 -13.10 0.87
N ILE A 194 17.89 -12.71 2.11
CA ILE A 194 19.28 -12.50 2.58
C ILE A 194 20.03 -13.80 2.90
N GLN A 195 19.34 -14.94 3.04
CA GLN A 195 19.98 -16.24 3.28
C GLN A 195 20.50 -16.88 1.98
N TYR A 196 19.97 -16.46 0.83
CA TYR A 196 20.40 -16.94 -0.49
C TYR A 196 21.47 -16.05 -1.15
N LEU A 197 21.92 -14.99 -0.46
CA LEU A 197 23.02 -14.10 -0.84
C LEU A 197 24.29 -14.45 -0.05
#